data_AF-A0A9W9CQU5-F1
#
_entry.id   AF-A0A9W9CQU5-F1
#
_cell.length_a   1.000
_cell.length_b   1.000
_cell.length_c   1.000
_cell.angle_alpha   90.00
_cell.angle_beta   90.00
_cell.angle_gamma   90.00
#
_symmetry.space_group_name_H-M   'P 1'
#
loop_
_entity.id
_entity.type
_entity.pdbx_description
1 polymer ?
#
loop_
_entity_poly.entity_id
_entity_poly.type
_entity_poly.pdbx_seq_one_letter_code
_entity_poly.pdbx_strand_id
1 'polypeptide(L)'
;MTAANSRRPSRALSWLLPWMQTSTTMEHEQATFWLSQFIGKNLRIHASDGRVFGGQMKCTDKDRNIILALAHEYRAPSAETIRQAVEESGNPSVGVPWNSRYVGLVVVPGQHVTKIEFEESSLPGQKSGVTL
;
A
#
# COMPACT_ATOMS: atom_id res chain seq x y z
N MET A 1 27.22 -16.02 -30.74
CA MET A 1 26.04 -16.13 -31.62
C MET A 1 24.86 -16.52 -30.74
N THR A 2 24.20 -15.58 -30.07
CA THR A 2 23.10 -14.68 -30.45
C THR A 2 21.87 -15.13 -29.65
N ALA A 3 21.50 -14.34 -28.65
CA ALA A 3 20.38 -14.57 -27.76
C ALA A 3 19.06 -14.65 -28.54
N ALA A 4 18.22 -15.64 -28.23
CA ALA A 4 16.87 -15.75 -28.76
C ALA A 4 16.03 -14.58 -28.22
N ASN A 5 15.72 -13.65 -29.12
CA ASN A 5 14.93 -12.47 -28.88
C ASN A 5 13.46 -12.86 -28.62
N SER A 6 13.01 -12.81 -27.38
CA SER A 6 11.61 -13.04 -26.98
C SER A 6 10.74 -11.84 -27.36
N ARG A 7 10.51 -11.65 -28.66
CA ARG A 7 9.52 -10.68 -29.13
C ARG A 7 8.13 -11.17 -28.75
N ARG A 8 7.50 -10.50 -27.78
CA ARG A 8 6.07 -10.68 -27.48
C ARG A 8 5.28 -10.50 -28.78
N PRO A 9 4.39 -11.43 -29.15
CA PRO A 9 3.59 -11.27 -30.35
C PRO A 9 2.72 -10.02 -30.23
N SER A 10 2.69 -9.23 -31.30
CA SER A 10 1.82 -8.07 -31.43
C SER A 10 0.36 -8.48 -31.24
N ARG A 11 -0.42 -7.65 -30.53
CA ARG A 11 -1.87 -7.81 -30.21
C ARG A 11 -2.78 -8.23 -31.38
N ALA A 12 -2.31 -8.17 -32.62
CA ALA A 12 -3.06 -8.46 -33.83
C ALA A 12 -3.44 -9.94 -34.05
N LEU A 13 -2.86 -10.90 -33.31
CA LEU A 13 -3.10 -12.35 -33.54
C LEU A 13 -3.84 -13.06 -32.38
N SER A 14 -4.28 -12.35 -31.34
CA SER A 14 -4.87 -12.99 -30.15
C SER A 14 -6.23 -13.67 -30.39
N TRP A 15 -6.94 -13.32 -31.47
CA TRP A 15 -8.27 -13.84 -31.81
C TRP A 15 -8.27 -15.26 -32.41
N LEU A 16 -7.10 -15.82 -32.74
CA LEU A 16 -6.96 -17.14 -33.38
C LEU A 16 -6.82 -18.31 -32.41
N LEU A 17 -6.62 -18.06 -31.11
CA LEU A 17 -6.46 -19.10 -30.08
C LEU A 17 -7.34 -18.78 -28.87
N PRO A 18 -8.59 -19.26 -28.82
CA PRO A 18 -9.55 -18.95 -27.75
C PRO A 18 -9.03 -19.26 -26.33
N TRP A 19 -8.18 -20.28 -26.22
CA TRP A 19 -7.58 -20.74 -24.97
C TRP A 19 -6.44 -19.84 -24.45
N MET A 20 -5.85 -18.97 -25.27
CA MET A 20 -4.89 -17.95 -24.82
C MET A 20 -5.58 -16.73 -24.20
N GLN A 21 -6.85 -16.48 -24.54
CA GLN A 21 -7.61 -15.32 -24.07
C GLN A 21 -8.27 -15.58 -22.70
N THR A 22 -8.57 -16.85 -22.39
CA THR A 22 -9.28 -17.26 -21.17
C THR A 22 -8.43 -17.15 -19.90
N SER A 23 -7.11 -17.40 -19.95
CA SER A 23 -6.27 -17.40 -18.76
C SER A 23 -6.14 -16.01 -18.11
N THR A 24 -5.96 -14.96 -18.90
CA THR A 24 -5.72 -13.60 -18.38
C THR A 24 -6.99 -12.93 -17.84
N THR A 25 -8.15 -13.28 -18.38
CA THR A 25 -9.44 -12.70 -17.96
C THR A 25 -9.86 -13.22 -16.58
N MET A 26 -9.72 -14.53 -16.35
CA MET A 26 -9.96 -15.13 -15.04
C MET A 26 -9.00 -14.58 -13.97
N GLU A 27 -7.73 -14.36 -14.31
CA GLU A 27 -6.76 -13.71 -13.41
C GLU A 27 -7.18 -12.26 -13.06
N HIS A 28 -7.65 -11.48 -14.03
CA HIS A 28 -8.10 -10.10 -13.80
C HIS A 28 -9.36 -10.04 -12.93
N GLU A 29 -10.34 -10.92 -13.16
CA GLU A 29 -11.55 -11.01 -12.35
C GLU A 29 -11.22 -11.39 -10.90
N GLN A 30 -10.35 -12.40 -10.70
CA GLN A 30 -9.91 -12.82 -9.37
C GLN A 30 -9.14 -11.71 -8.64
N ALA A 31 -8.26 -11.00 -9.35
CA ALA A 31 -7.51 -9.87 -8.79
C ALA A 31 -8.44 -8.70 -8.43
N THR A 32 -9.40 -8.38 -9.30
CA THR A 32 -10.40 -7.32 -9.07
C THR A 32 -11.25 -7.66 -7.85
N PHE A 33 -11.74 -8.90 -7.76
CA PHE A 33 -12.51 -9.38 -6.62
C PHE A 33 -11.71 -9.34 -5.31
N TRP A 34 -10.43 -9.73 -5.34
CA TRP A 34 -9.58 -9.69 -4.16
C TRP A 34 -9.30 -8.24 -3.72
N LEU A 35 -8.93 -7.36 -4.65
CA LEU A 35 -8.68 -5.94 -4.35
C LEU A 35 -9.94 -5.21 -3.87
N SER A 36 -11.12 -5.57 -4.36
CA SER A 36 -12.37 -4.93 -3.96
C SER A 36 -12.69 -5.13 -2.48
N GLN A 37 -12.17 -6.18 -1.84
CA GLN A 37 -12.38 -6.43 -0.40
C GLN A 37 -11.76 -5.35 0.49
N PHE A 38 -10.77 -4.61 -0.01
CA PHE A 38 -10.11 -3.53 0.71
C PHE A 38 -10.76 -2.16 0.50
N ILE A 39 -11.70 -2.02 -0.45
CA ILE A 39 -12.39 -0.75 -0.68
C ILE A 39 -13.21 -0.40 0.56
N GLY A 40 -13.03 0.83 1.05
CA GLY A 40 -13.64 1.30 2.28
C GLY A 40 -12.94 0.82 3.56
N LYS A 41 -11.87 0.04 3.47
CA LYS A 41 -11.07 -0.39 4.64
C LYS A 41 -9.90 0.56 4.89
N ASN A 42 -9.45 0.61 6.15
CA ASN A 42 -8.26 1.38 6.49
C ASN A 42 -7.01 0.58 6.14
N LEU A 43 -6.12 1.20 5.37
CA LEU A 43 -4.80 0.66 5.00
C LEU A 43 -3.70 1.57 5.54
N ARG A 44 -2.51 1.01 5.77
CA ARG A 44 -1.27 1.74 5.97
C ARG A 44 -0.36 1.50 4.78
N ILE A 45 0.00 2.57 4.09
CA ILE A 45 0.81 2.54 2.87
C ILE A 45 2.18 3.12 3.19
N HIS A 46 3.22 2.33 3.03
CA HIS A 46 4.61 2.76 3.21
C HIS A 46 5.14 3.29 1.87
N ALA A 47 5.71 4.49 1.89
CA ALA A 47 6.30 5.14 0.73
C ALA A 47 7.84 5.04 0.75
N SER A 48 8.45 5.11 -0.42
CA SER A 48 9.91 4.99 -0.60
C SER A 48 10.73 6.12 0.05
N ASP A 49 10.10 7.25 0.38
CA ASP A 49 10.75 8.39 1.07
C ASP A 49 10.65 8.30 2.61
N GLY A 50 10.17 7.17 3.14
CA GLY A 50 10.03 6.93 4.58
C GLY A 50 8.73 7.46 5.18
N ARG A 51 7.83 8.04 4.38
CA ARG A 51 6.48 8.41 4.85
C ARG A 51 5.58 7.19 4.93
N VAL A 52 4.64 7.22 5.87
CA VAL A 52 3.55 6.24 5.97
C VAL A 52 2.22 6.98 5.86
N PHE A 53 1.32 6.50 5.02
CA PHE A 53 -0.03 7.06 4.88
C PHE A 53 -1.06 6.07 5.43
N GLY A 54 -1.78 6.48 6.47
CA GLY A 54 -2.90 5.72 7.02
C GLY A 54 -4.22 6.33 6.59
N GLY A 55 -5.12 5.57 5.98
CA GLY A 55 -6.41 6.10 5.54
C GLY A 55 -7.33 5.06 4.93
N GLN A 56 -8.55 5.46 4.57
CA GLN A 56 -9.55 4.58 3.97
C GLN A 56 -9.33 4.44 2.47
N MET A 57 -9.09 3.22 1.97
CA MET A 57 -8.94 2.97 0.54
C MET A 57 -10.23 3.27 -0.22
N LYS A 58 -10.14 4.10 -1.27
CA LYS A 58 -11.28 4.43 -2.14
C LYS A 58 -11.21 3.74 -3.49
N CYS A 59 -10.01 3.65 -4.06
CA CYS A 59 -9.77 2.89 -5.28
C CYS A 59 -8.28 2.61 -5.45
N THR A 60 -7.99 1.73 -6.40
CA THR A 60 -6.66 1.50 -6.98
C THR A 60 -6.77 1.33 -8.48
N ASP A 61 -5.67 1.49 -9.19
CA ASP A 61 -5.56 1.16 -10.61
C ASP A 61 -4.48 0.09 -10.89
N LYS A 62 -4.30 -0.24 -12.18
CA LYS A 62 -3.31 -1.21 -12.66
C LYS A 62 -1.85 -0.81 -12.38
N ASP A 63 -1.59 0.48 -12.19
CA ASP A 63 -0.26 1.03 -11.93
C ASP A 63 0.02 1.12 -10.41
N ARG A 64 -0.93 0.61 -9.60
CA ARG A 64 -0.92 0.58 -8.12
C ARG A 64 -1.02 1.96 -7.50
N ASN A 65 -1.56 2.95 -8.22
CA ASN A 65 -1.91 4.23 -7.59
C ASN A 65 -3.09 3.98 -6.65
N ILE A 66 -2.99 4.48 -5.41
CA ILE A 66 -4.01 4.26 -4.38
C ILE A 66 -4.57 5.59 -3.94
N ILE A 67 -5.91 5.70 -3.94
CA ILE A 67 -6.59 6.85 -3.35
C ILE A 67 -7.00 6.51 -1.91
N LEU A 68 -6.56 7.33 -0.97
CA LEU A 68 -6.93 7.24 0.44
C LEU A 68 -7.75 8.47 0.84
N ALA A 69 -8.89 8.24 1.51
CA ALA A 69 -9.66 9.29 2.17
C ALA A 69 -9.42 9.26 3.68
N LEU A 70 -9.76 10.37 4.35
CA LEU A 70 -9.54 10.56 5.79
C LEU A 70 -8.09 10.25 6.20
N ALA A 71 -7.15 10.56 5.32
CA ALA A 71 -5.78 10.10 5.42
C ALA A 71 -4.97 10.96 6.38
N HIS A 72 -4.04 10.30 7.08
CA HIS A 72 -2.97 10.91 7.85
C HIS A 72 -1.63 10.52 7.24
N GLU A 73 -0.70 11.48 7.18
CA GLU A 73 0.71 11.24 6.89
C GLU A 73 1.47 11.10 8.21
N TYR A 74 2.30 10.08 8.31
CA TYR A 74 3.16 9.78 9.45
C TYR A 74 4.62 9.76 9.02
N ARG A 75 5.49 10.26 9.90
CA ARG A 75 6.95 10.22 9.73
C ARG A 75 7.61 9.67 10.99
N ALA A 76 8.55 8.75 10.79
CA ALA A 76 9.35 8.20 11.87
C ALA A 76 10.13 9.32 12.57
N PRO A 77 10.29 9.25 13.90
CA PRO A 77 11.15 10.18 14.61
C PRO A 77 12.59 10.05 14.10
N SER A 78 13.32 11.17 14.14
CA SER A 78 14.73 11.17 13.75
C SER A 78 15.58 10.34 14.72
N ALA A 79 16.71 9.81 14.25
CA ALA A 79 17.63 9.07 15.12
C ALA A 79 18.08 9.88 16.33
N GLU A 80 18.22 11.20 16.19
CA GLU A 80 18.59 12.11 17.27
C GLU A 80 17.48 12.25 18.31
N THR A 81 16.23 12.40 17.86
CA THR A 81 15.05 12.40 18.74
C THR A 81 14.93 11.09 19.53
N ILE A 82 15.23 9.95 18.88
CA ILE A 82 15.23 8.64 19.55
C ILE A 82 16.33 8.56 20.61
N ARG A 83 17.55 8.98 20.28
CA ARG A 83 18.68 8.98 21.24
C ARG A 83 18.40 9.85 22.45
N GLN A 84 17.93 11.07 22.23
CA GLN A 84 17.58 11.99 23.32
C GLN A 84 16.51 11.38 24.24
N ALA A 85 15.45 10.77 23.68
CA ALA A 85 14.42 10.13 24.49
C ALA A 85 14.96 8.94 25.31
N VAL A 86 15.89 8.15 24.75
CA VAL A 86 16.53 7.04 25.47
C VAL A 86 17.42 7.54 26.60
N GLU A 87 18.20 8.60 26.37
CA GLU A 87 19.06 9.21 27.38
C GLU A 87 18.24 9.84 28.53
N GLU A 88 17.18 10.58 28.21
CA GLU A 88 16.31 11.22 29.20
C GLU A 88 15.50 10.21 30.02
N SER A 89 15.05 9.11 29.40
CA SER A 89 14.26 8.08 30.08
C SER A 89 15.11 7.02 30.80
N GLY A 90 16.38 6.85 30.40
CA GLY A 90 17.22 5.73 30.82
C GLY A 90 16.72 4.36 30.34
N ASN A 91 15.73 4.30 29.44
CA ASN A 91 15.13 3.07 28.95
C ASN A 91 15.36 2.93 27.43
N PRO A 92 16.10 1.88 26.97
CA PRO A 92 16.36 1.66 25.55
C PRO A 92 15.10 1.31 24.74
N SER A 93 14.00 0.96 25.40
CA SER A 93 12.72 0.62 24.78
C SER A 93 11.67 1.72 24.93
N VAL A 94 12.08 2.97 25.19
CA VAL A 94 11.16 4.10 25.27
C VAL A 94 10.41 4.30 23.95
N GLY A 95 9.08 4.42 24.03
CA GLY A 95 8.25 4.72 22.86
C GLY A 95 8.42 6.19 22.47
N VAL A 96 8.85 6.43 21.22
CA VAL A 96 8.96 7.79 20.68
C VAL A 96 7.81 8.01 19.71
N PRO A 97 6.96 9.03 19.93
CA PRO A 97 5.80 9.26 19.09
C PRO A 97 6.23 9.65 17.67
N TRP A 98 5.53 9.10 16.69
CA TRP A 98 5.69 9.52 15.30
C TRP A 98 5.05 10.88 15.07
N ASN A 99 5.67 11.69 14.21
CA ASN A 99 5.04 12.93 13.76
C ASN A 99 3.88 12.58 12.82
N SER A 100 2.71 13.20 13.01
CA SER A 100 1.54 12.95 12.17
C SER A 100 0.80 14.23 11.79
N ARG A 101 0.20 14.22 10.59
CA ARG A 101 -0.70 15.29 10.14
C ARG A 101 -1.86 14.75 9.33
N TYR A 102 -3.04 15.34 9.49
CA TYR A 102 -4.19 15.05 8.63
C TYR A 102 -3.95 15.64 7.23
N VAL A 103 -4.19 14.84 6.19
CA VAL A 103 -4.00 15.21 4.78
C VAL A 103 -5.27 15.01 3.94
N GLY A 104 -6.35 14.44 4.49
CA GLY A 104 -7.66 14.39 3.84
C GLY A 104 -7.76 13.35 2.73
N LEU A 105 -7.92 13.78 1.47
CA LEU A 105 -8.00 12.91 0.29
C LEU A 105 -6.68 13.01 -0.48
N VAL A 106 -5.97 11.89 -0.62
CA VAL A 106 -4.64 11.86 -1.24
C VAL A 106 -4.50 10.70 -2.22
N VAL A 107 -3.62 10.89 -3.19
CA VAL A 107 -3.13 9.84 -4.08
C VAL A 107 -1.74 9.44 -3.61
N VAL A 108 -1.51 8.16 -3.37
CA VAL A 108 -0.16 7.60 -3.20
C VAL A 108 0.25 6.98 -4.55
N PRO A 109 1.28 7.52 -5.23
CA PRO A 109 1.70 6.97 -6.51
C PRO A 109 2.26 5.57 -6.37
N GLY A 110 1.80 4.64 -7.21
CA GLY A 110 2.12 3.21 -7.07
C GLY A 110 3.61 2.88 -7.18
N GLN A 111 4.38 3.70 -7.90
CA GLN A 111 5.83 3.56 -8.01
C GLN A 111 6.59 3.81 -6.70
N HIS A 112 5.98 4.50 -5.74
CA HIS A 112 6.57 4.80 -4.43
C HIS A 112 6.09 3.86 -3.33
N VAL A 113 5.08 3.01 -3.60
CA VAL A 113 4.55 2.07 -2.61
C VAL A 113 5.56 0.94 -2.39
N THR A 114 6.04 0.79 -1.15
CA THR A 114 6.99 -0.26 -0.75
C THR A 114 6.33 -1.37 0.06
N LYS A 115 5.26 -1.06 0.82
CA LYS A 115 4.51 -2.01 1.63
C LYS A 115 3.09 -1.51 1.85
N ILE A 116 2.13 -2.44 1.90
CA ILE A 116 0.74 -2.18 2.28
C ILE A 116 0.42 -3.06 3.47
N GLU A 117 -0.10 -2.47 4.54
CA GLU A 117 -0.57 -3.19 5.73
C GLU A 117 -2.08 -2.98 5.87
N PHE A 118 -2.77 -4.07 6.18
CA PHE A 118 -4.18 -4.09 6.51
C PHE A 118 -4.34 -4.76 7.87
N GLU A 119 -5.09 -4.12 8.76
CA GLU A 119 -5.43 -4.68 10.06
C GLU A 119 -6.82 -5.30 9.99
N GLU A 120 -6.88 -6.63 10.14
CA GLU A 120 -8.13 -7.36 10.16
C GLU A 120 -8.80 -7.19 11.53
N SER A 121 -9.75 -6.25 11.62
CA SER A 121 -10.53 -6.03 12.83
C SER A 121 -11.48 -7.22 13.06
N SER A 122 -11.10 -8.17 13.91
CA SER A 122 -11.87 -9.38 14.24
C SER A 122 -12.88 -9.21 15.39
N LEU A 123 -13.02 -8.00 15.95
CA LEU A 123 -13.92 -7.74 17.08
C LEU A 123 -14.92 -6.60 16.77
N PRO A 124 -16.24 -6.83 16.89
CA PRO A 124 -17.23 -5.77 16.75
C PRO A 124 -17.11 -4.79 17.92
N GLY A 125 -16.76 -3.53 17.62
CA GLY A 125 -16.84 -2.41 18.57
C GLY A 125 -15.53 -1.72 18.97
N GLN A 126 -14.37 -2.16 18.46
CA GLN A 126 -13.12 -1.45 18.72
C GLN A 126 -12.99 -0.27 17.74
N LYS A 127 -12.97 0.96 18.28
CA LYS A 127 -12.56 2.14 17.50
C LYS A 127 -11.18 1.82 16.91
N SER A 128 -11.06 1.85 15.58
CA SER A 128 -9.80 1.64 14.86
C SER A 128 -8.83 2.78 15.21
N GLY A 129 -8.23 2.71 16.39
CA GLY A 129 -7.03 3.45 16.72
C GLY A 129 -5.91 2.82 15.91
N VAL A 130 -5.32 3.60 15.00
CA VAL A 130 -4.10 3.21 14.31
C VAL A 130 -3.00 3.14 15.36
N THR A 131 -2.71 1.94 15.86
CA THR A 131 -1.58 1.71 16.77
C THR A 131 -0.30 1.69 15.93
N LEU A 132 0.57 2.69 16.15
CA LEU A 132 1.91 2.81 15.54
C LEU A 132 2.99 2.47 16.56
#